data_AF-A0A412KU94-F1
#
_entry.id   AF-A0A412KU94-F1
#
_cell.length_a   1.000
_cell.length_b   1.000
_cell.length_c   1.000
_cell.angle_alpha   90.00
_cell.angle_beta   90.00
_cell.angle_gamma   90.00
#
_symmetry.space_group_name_H-M   'P 1'
#
loop_
_entity.id
_entity.type
_entity.pdbx_description
1 polymer ?
#
loop_
_entity_poly.entity_id
_entity_poly.type
_entity_poly.pdbx_seq_one_letter_code
_entity_poly.pdbx_strand_id
1 'polypeptide(L)'
;MWCNLSLRKSIILYISAFVILAILLSAGTATLCNNATKTIESKYPPTGEKYYLTNENGERLGDGNYIGVAPVAMSEKDQRLLSICEVAPIIATPIYSALCIITATLLFYRNKLKKPLTELKAASEMISNNNLNFSIKYDSKDELGELCSSFETMRFTLANNFSEMWRQMEERKQLNAAFAHDLRTPLTVLKGYNEILQSNHDPITKSTAVTMGKHIFRLERYVDSMSHLRRLEDAQPISDKSNISGYVTAIADSARILCEQSGKTLSIQNNISDIPIGIDYTFVSQVNNNLISNAIRYATSKVNITYTSNNDGFYLSVSDNGCGFSKNILSKATNPYFTEEENHSEHFGLGLYICKILCEHHGGYLKIENCSIGAKVTAFFKSLD
;
A
#
# COMPACT_ATOMS: atom_id res chain seq x y z
N MET A 1 33.57 4.96 -16.40
CA MET A 1 34.19 3.66 -16.07
C MET A 1 33.90 3.20 -14.63
N TRP A 2 33.93 4.10 -13.63
CA TRP A 2 33.76 3.76 -12.20
C TRP A 2 32.32 3.41 -11.76
N CYS A 3 31.30 3.96 -12.43
CA CYS A 3 29.90 3.68 -12.10
C CYS A 3 29.46 2.25 -12.38
N ASN A 4 30.12 1.54 -13.32
CA ASN A 4 29.74 0.17 -13.72
C ASN A 4 30.57 -0.92 -13.02
N LEU A 5 31.46 -0.55 -12.09
CA LEU A 5 32.12 -1.55 -11.28
C LEU A 5 31.13 -2.15 -10.28
N SER A 6 31.24 -3.46 -10.08
CA SER A 6 30.48 -4.18 -9.08
C SER A 6 30.71 -3.56 -7.70
N LEU A 7 29.69 -3.57 -6.85
CA LEU A 7 29.74 -2.96 -5.51
C LEU A 7 30.94 -3.47 -4.71
N ARG A 8 31.22 -4.78 -4.79
CA ARG A 8 32.37 -5.41 -4.14
C ARG A 8 33.70 -4.86 -4.63
N LYS A 9 33.87 -4.66 -5.93
CA LYS A 9 35.10 -4.08 -6.49
C LYS A 9 35.22 -2.60 -6.13
N SER A 10 34.12 -1.86 -6.18
CA SER A 10 34.09 -0.46 -5.78
C SER A 10 34.47 -0.26 -4.32
N ILE A 11 33.89 -1.01 -3.37
CA ILE A 11 34.20 -0.83 -1.95
C ILE A 11 35.66 -1.17 -1.63
N ILE A 12 36.19 -2.25 -2.21
CA ILE A 12 37.61 -2.62 -2.06
C ILE A 12 38.49 -1.48 -2.56
N LEU A 13 38.15 -0.90 -3.70
CA LEU A 13 38.96 0.14 -4.32
C LEU A 13 38.91 1.47 -3.54
N TYR A 14 37.74 1.85 -3.01
CA TYR A 14 37.61 2.98 -2.08
C TYR A 14 38.47 2.75 -0.82
N ILE A 15 38.36 1.58 -0.19
CA ILE A 15 39.14 1.26 1.01
C ILE A 15 40.63 1.29 0.69
N SER A 16 41.09 0.65 -0.40
CA SER A 16 42.51 0.62 -0.75
C SER A 16 43.08 2.01 -1.01
N ALA A 17 42.35 2.88 -1.72
CA ALA A 17 42.81 4.23 -2.02
C ALA A 17 42.98 5.07 -0.73
N PHE A 18 42.03 4.97 0.19
CA PHE A 18 42.06 5.70 1.46
C PHE A 18 43.03 5.09 2.48
N VAL A 19 43.29 3.78 2.45
CA VAL A 19 44.36 3.15 3.24
C VAL A 19 45.73 3.64 2.76
N ILE A 20 45.97 3.71 1.46
CA ILE A 20 47.22 4.27 0.91
C ILE A 20 47.37 5.73 1.33
N LEU A 21 46.30 6.53 1.28
CA LEU A 21 46.31 7.91 1.75
C LEU A 21 46.64 8.02 3.25
N ALA A 22 46.07 7.16 4.09
CA ALA A 22 46.36 7.13 5.53
C ALA A 22 47.83 6.78 5.80
N ILE A 23 48.41 5.83 5.07
CA ILE A 23 49.82 5.46 5.16
C ILE A 23 50.71 6.64 4.75
N LEU A 24 50.39 7.33 3.66
CA LEU A 24 51.15 8.50 3.20
C LEU A 24 51.09 9.65 4.21
N LEU A 25 49.93 9.93 4.80
CA LEU A 25 49.77 10.95 5.83
C LEU A 25 50.56 10.60 7.10
N SER A 26 50.45 9.36 7.58
CA SER A 26 51.20 8.87 8.75
C SER A 26 52.71 8.94 8.52
N ALA A 27 53.20 8.42 7.40
CA ALA A 27 54.63 8.48 7.03
C ALA A 27 55.12 9.93 6.87
N GLY A 28 54.31 10.81 6.28
CA GLY A 28 54.61 12.24 6.17
C GLY A 28 54.77 12.91 7.54
N THR A 29 53.84 12.66 8.47
CA THR A 29 53.94 13.18 9.84
C THR A 29 55.13 12.64 10.60
N ALA A 30 55.41 11.33 10.49
CA ALA A 30 56.58 10.72 11.13
C ALA A 30 57.89 11.31 10.59
N THR A 31 57.99 11.52 9.28
CA THR A 31 59.18 12.12 8.64
C THR A 31 59.38 13.57 9.06
N LEU A 32 58.30 14.36 9.14
CA LEU A 32 58.35 15.75 9.58
C LEU A 32 58.77 15.85 11.05
N CYS A 33 58.19 15.02 11.93
CA CYS A 33 58.57 14.95 13.34
C CYS A 33 60.03 14.52 13.52
N ASN A 34 60.50 13.50 12.78
CA ASN A 34 61.88 13.05 12.84
C ASN A 34 62.87 14.14 12.37
N ASN A 35 62.55 14.86 11.30
CA ASN A 35 63.37 15.98 10.84
C ASN A 35 63.41 17.13 11.85
N ALA A 36 62.27 17.43 12.50
CA ALA A 36 62.21 18.42 13.57
C ALA A 36 63.05 18.00 14.79
N THR A 37 62.94 16.74 15.23
CA THR A 37 63.76 16.16 16.30
C THR A 37 65.25 16.30 15.99
N LYS A 38 65.71 15.85 14.82
CA LYS A 38 67.13 15.99 14.40
C LYS A 38 67.60 17.44 14.37
N THR A 39 66.74 18.36 13.95
CA THR A 39 67.06 19.79 13.91
C THR A 39 67.24 20.35 15.33
N ILE A 40 66.38 19.95 16.27
CA ILE A 40 66.49 20.36 17.68
C ILE A 40 67.72 19.74 18.32
N GLU A 41 67.95 18.44 18.16
CA GLU A 41 69.12 17.73 18.68
C GLU A 41 70.44 18.35 18.19
N SER A 42 70.50 18.77 16.92
CA SER A 42 71.70 19.41 16.35
C SER A 42 72.09 20.74 17.02
N LYS A 43 71.14 21.44 17.66
CA LYS A 43 71.42 22.67 18.43
C LYS A 43 72.10 22.40 19.77
N TYR A 44 72.02 21.15 20.24
CA TYR A 44 72.53 20.71 21.54
C TYR A 44 73.50 19.52 21.33
N PRO A 45 74.66 19.74 20.68
CA PRO A 45 75.63 18.67 20.47
C PRO A 45 76.07 18.09 21.83
N PRO A 46 76.33 16.77 21.90
CA PRO A 46 76.75 16.14 23.15
C PRO A 46 78.05 16.77 23.64
N THR A 47 78.03 17.35 24.84
CA THR A 47 79.22 17.83 25.53
C THR A 47 79.85 16.69 26.31
N GLY A 48 81.10 16.36 26.01
CA GLY A 48 81.85 15.31 26.70
C GLY A 48 83.16 15.01 25.98
N GLU A 49 84.05 14.28 26.64
CA GLU A 49 85.23 13.73 25.98
C GLU A 49 84.86 12.43 25.27
N LYS A 50 85.35 12.25 24.04
CA LYS A 50 85.09 11.05 23.25
C LYS A 50 86.12 9.97 23.61
N TYR A 51 85.69 8.96 24.35
CA TYR A 51 86.52 7.84 24.78
C TYR A 51 86.49 6.72 23.75
N TYR A 52 87.66 6.22 23.40
CA TYR A 52 87.82 5.08 22.50
C TYR A 52 88.24 3.89 23.32
N LEU A 53 87.62 2.73 23.09
CA LEU A 53 88.15 1.48 23.59
C LEU A 53 89.46 1.20 22.86
N THR A 54 90.51 0.85 23.59
CA THR A 54 91.81 0.46 23.01
C THR A 54 92.20 -0.93 23.48
N ASN A 55 92.85 -1.72 22.63
CA ASN A 55 93.45 -2.99 23.03
C ASN A 55 94.77 -2.76 23.80
N GLU A 56 95.39 -3.81 24.33
CA GLU A 56 96.65 -3.73 25.11
C GLU A 56 97.82 -3.13 24.30
N ASN A 57 97.72 -3.10 22.97
CA ASN A 57 98.70 -2.50 22.07
C ASN A 57 98.38 -1.03 21.71
N GLY A 58 97.31 -0.46 22.27
CA GLY A 58 96.88 0.93 22.03
C GLY A 58 96.07 1.14 20.74
N GLU A 59 95.67 0.08 20.04
CA GLU A 59 94.86 0.19 18.81
C GLU A 59 93.39 0.43 19.13
N ARG A 60 92.76 1.37 18.41
CA ARG A 60 91.37 1.77 18.63
C ARG A 60 90.40 0.71 18.16
N LEU A 61 89.50 0.29 19.05
CA LEU A 61 88.40 -0.63 18.79
C LEU A 61 87.08 0.16 18.73
N GLY A 62 86.65 0.50 17.52
CA GLY A 62 85.35 1.15 17.24
C GLY A 62 85.37 2.69 17.24
N ASP A 63 84.18 3.28 17.06
CA ASP A 63 84.02 4.71 16.79
C ASP A 63 84.11 5.63 18.01
N GLY A 64 84.26 5.06 19.22
CA GLY A 64 84.35 5.77 20.50
C GLY A 64 83.02 6.34 21.01
N ASN A 65 82.81 6.31 22.33
CA ASN A 65 81.63 6.86 23.01
C ASN A 65 81.99 8.12 23.79
N TYR A 66 81.11 9.11 23.78
CA TYR A 66 81.25 10.29 24.64
C TYR A 66 80.97 9.92 26.10
N ILE A 67 81.90 10.19 27.01
CA ILE A 67 81.73 10.00 28.46
C ILE A 67 82.06 11.34 29.14
N GLY A 68 81.06 12.06 29.62
CA GLY A 68 81.27 13.33 30.35
C GLY A 68 80.01 14.16 30.62
N VAL A 69 79.86 14.50 31.92
CA VAL A 69 79.10 15.52 32.68
C VAL A 69 77.86 16.20 32.09
N ALA A 70 76.72 15.95 32.78
CA ALA A 70 75.42 16.65 32.76
C ALA A 70 74.75 16.82 31.38
N PRO A 71 73.47 16.38 31.20
CA PRO A 71 72.75 16.66 29.96
C PRO A 71 72.79 18.17 29.70
N VAL A 72 73.17 18.56 28.47
CA VAL A 72 73.08 19.97 28.05
C VAL A 72 71.66 20.41 28.34
N ALA A 73 71.50 21.41 29.22
CA ALA A 73 70.19 21.87 29.65
C ALA A 73 69.46 22.45 28.43
N MET A 74 68.59 21.63 27.82
CA MET A 74 67.74 22.06 26.73
C MET A 74 66.80 23.16 27.23
N SER A 75 66.44 24.09 26.35
CA SER A 75 65.39 25.05 26.67
C SER A 75 64.08 24.29 26.96
N GLU A 76 63.31 24.71 27.97
CA GLU A 76 61.99 24.13 28.27
C GLU A 76 61.08 24.06 27.03
N LYS A 77 61.24 25.01 26.08
CA LYS A 77 60.51 25.03 24.81
C LYS A 77 60.91 23.88 23.89
N ASP A 78 62.20 23.61 23.76
CA ASP A 78 62.74 22.57 22.87
C ASP A 78 62.50 21.17 23.47
N GLN A 79 62.55 21.03 24.79
CA GLN A 79 62.17 19.79 25.48
C GLN A 79 60.69 19.46 25.29
N ARG A 80 59.79 20.45 25.40
CA ARG A 80 58.36 20.26 25.10
C ARG A 80 58.12 19.90 23.62
N LEU A 81 58.83 20.53 22.69
CA LEU A 81 58.72 20.23 21.26
C LEU A 81 59.18 18.82 20.92
N LEU A 82 60.25 18.33 21.56
CA LEU A 82 60.72 16.95 21.40
C LEU A 82 59.68 15.94 21.89
N SER A 83 59.13 16.12 23.09
CA SER A 83 58.07 15.24 23.60
C SER A 83 56.83 15.23 22.71
N ILE A 84 56.47 16.37 22.12
CA ILE A 84 55.38 16.45 21.14
C ILE A 84 55.73 15.68 19.86
N CYS A 85 56.95 15.82 19.33
CA CYS A 85 57.38 15.12 18.11
C CYS A 85 57.45 13.59 18.28
N GLU A 86 57.72 13.09 19.48
CA GLU A 86 57.71 11.65 19.77
C GLU A 86 56.29 11.08 19.86
N VAL A 87 55.36 11.80 20.52
CA VAL A 87 54.00 11.31 20.76
C VAL A 87 53.06 11.58 19.57
N ALA A 88 53.28 12.66 18.82
CA ALA A 88 52.38 13.09 17.75
C ALA A 88 52.17 12.03 16.65
N PRO A 89 53.19 11.34 16.11
CA PRO A 89 52.99 10.31 15.09
C PRO A 89 52.18 9.10 15.60
N ILE A 90 52.34 8.74 16.88
CA ILE A 90 51.65 7.62 17.53
C ILE A 90 50.15 7.90 17.62
N ILE A 91 49.78 9.14 17.95
CA ILE A 91 48.37 9.57 18.05
C ILE A 91 47.78 9.88 16.67
N ALA A 92 48.54 10.49 15.76
CA ALA A 92 48.07 10.89 14.45
C ALA A 92 47.70 9.70 13.55
N THR A 93 48.45 8.60 13.63
CA THR A 93 48.23 7.40 12.81
C THR A 93 46.83 6.77 12.98
N PRO A 94 46.35 6.45 14.19
CA PRO A 94 44.98 5.94 14.38
C PRO A 94 43.94 6.97 13.97
N ILE A 95 44.16 8.26 14.21
CA ILE A 95 43.23 9.32 13.80
C ILE A 95 43.09 9.38 12.27
N TYR A 96 44.20 9.38 11.53
CA TYR A 96 44.16 9.40 10.06
C TYR A 96 43.52 8.14 9.49
N SER A 97 43.82 6.97 10.05
CA SER A 97 43.19 5.71 9.62
C SER A 97 41.68 5.73 9.82
N ALA A 98 41.20 6.16 10.99
CA ALA A 98 39.77 6.25 11.29
C ALA A 98 39.06 7.24 10.37
N LEU A 99 39.63 8.44 10.17
CA LEU A 99 39.08 9.45 9.29
C LEU A 99 39.03 8.98 7.83
N CYS A 100 40.07 8.29 7.35
CA CYS A 100 40.12 7.75 6.00
C CYS A 100 39.08 6.64 5.78
N ILE A 101 38.87 5.75 6.75
CA ILE A 101 37.84 4.70 6.64
C ILE A 101 36.43 5.31 6.66
N ILE A 102 36.17 6.28 7.54
CA ILE A 102 34.87 6.98 7.62
C ILE A 102 34.59 7.73 6.31
N THR A 103 35.58 8.45 5.78
CA THR A 103 35.43 9.18 4.51
C THR A 103 35.23 8.24 3.32
N ALA A 104 35.96 7.13 3.24
CA ALA A 104 35.78 6.11 2.20
C ALA A 104 34.37 5.50 2.22
N THR A 105 33.87 5.12 3.40
CA THR A 105 32.54 4.51 3.56
C THR A 105 31.42 5.49 3.23
N LEU A 106 31.53 6.75 3.68
CA LEU A 106 30.56 7.81 3.35
C LEU A 106 30.52 8.11 1.84
N LEU A 107 31.68 8.20 1.19
CA LEU A 107 31.76 8.43 -0.26
C LEU A 107 31.18 7.26 -1.06
N PHE A 108 31.48 6.02 -0.66
CA PHE A 108 30.89 4.83 -1.26
C PHE A 108 29.36 4.83 -1.12
N TYR A 109 28.85 5.06 0.10
CA TYR A 109 27.41 5.12 0.35
C TYR A 109 26.74 6.21 -0.51
N ARG A 110 27.31 7.42 -0.53
CA ARG A 110 26.75 8.55 -1.29
C ARG A 110 26.70 8.27 -2.79
N ASN A 111 27.78 7.71 -3.35
CA ASN A 111 27.92 7.57 -4.79
C ASN A 111 27.28 6.30 -5.35
N LYS A 112 27.23 5.20 -4.57
CA LYS A 112 26.74 3.89 -5.05
C LYS A 112 25.39 3.47 -4.46
N LEU A 113 25.14 3.70 -3.18
CA LEU A 113 23.95 3.14 -2.49
C LEU A 113 22.79 4.13 -2.36
N LYS A 114 23.07 5.40 -2.03
CA LYS A 114 22.04 6.37 -1.65
C LYS A 114 20.97 6.57 -2.73
N LYS A 115 21.38 6.79 -3.98
CA LYS A 115 20.47 7.05 -5.10
C LYS A 115 19.54 5.85 -5.40
N PRO A 116 20.04 4.65 -5.75
CA PRO A 116 19.15 3.53 -6.10
C PRO A 116 18.24 3.11 -4.94
N LEU A 117 18.70 3.18 -3.69
CA LEU A 117 17.84 2.88 -2.54
C LEU A 117 16.72 3.90 -2.36
N THR A 118 16.97 5.18 -2.63
CA THR A 118 15.93 6.22 -2.55
C THR A 118 14.89 6.03 -3.66
N GLU A 119 15.31 5.72 -4.87
CA GLU A 119 14.42 5.43 -6.00
C GLU A 119 13.56 4.19 -5.72
N LEU A 120 14.14 3.09 -5.22
CA LEU A 120 13.40 1.88 -4.87
C LEU A 120 12.40 2.11 -3.73
N LYS A 121 12.77 2.91 -2.73
CA LYS A 121 11.86 3.28 -1.64
C LYS A 121 10.65 4.07 -2.17
N ALA A 122 10.90 5.10 -2.98
CA ALA A 122 9.84 5.91 -3.58
C ALA A 122 8.94 5.07 -4.50
N ALA A 123 9.53 4.20 -5.31
CA ALA A 123 8.79 3.27 -6.17
C ALA A 123 7.89 2.32 -5.36
N SER A 124 8.40 1.80 -4.24
CA SER A 124 7.62 0.93 -3.34
C SER A 124 6.42 1.67 -2.73
N GLU A 125 6.60 2.93 -2.32
CA GLU A 125 5.50 3.78 -1.80
C GLU A 125 4.46 4.06 -2.89
N MET A 126 4.88 4.34 -4.12
CA MET A 126 3.97 4.54 -5.26
C MET A 126 3.15 3.28 -5.58
N ILE A 127 3.80 2.11 -5.63
CA ILE A 127 3.11 0.83 -5.84
C ILE A 127 2.11 0.55 -4.72
N SER A 128 2.49 0.80 -3.46
CA SER A 128 1.58 0.62 -2.31
C SER A 128 0.34 1.51 -2.38
N ASN A 129 0.43 2.66 -3.06
CA ASN A 129 -0.67 3.59 -3.28
C ASN A 129 -1.41 3.31 -4.62
N ASN A 130 -1.25 2.12 -5.20
CA ASN A 130 -1.82 1.72 -6.50
C ASN A 130 -1.41 2.62 -7.68
N ASN A 131 -0.35 3.41 -7.55
CA ASN A 131 0.18 4.21 -8.65
C ASN A 131 1.30 3.43 -9.35
N LEU A 132 1.00 2.94 -10.56
CA LEU A 132 1.97 2.21 -11.40
C LEU A 132 2.49 3.06 -12.56
N ASN A 133 2.06 4.32 -12.69
CA ASN A 133 2.40 5.18 -13.83
C ASN A 133 3.73 5.93 -13.60
N PHE A 134 4.80 5.18 -13.43
CA PHE A 134 6.16 5.69 -13.28
C PHE A 134 7.17 4.70 -13.87
N SER A 135 8.45 5.07 -13.91
CA SER A 135 9.53 4.18 -14.37
C SER A 135 10.77 4.36 -13.49
N ILE A 136 11.42 3.27 -13.11
CA ILE A 136 12.67 3.31 -12.36
C ILE A 136 13.84 3.42 -13.35
N LYS A 137 14.55 4.55 -13.30
CA LYS A 137 15.70 4.82 -14.19
C LYS A 137 17.00 4.81 -13.40
N TYR A 138 17.62 3.64 -13.31
CA TYR A 138 18.96 3.48 -12.75
C TYR A 138 19.85 2.69 -13.72
N ASP A 139 20.52 3.43 -14.61
CA ASP A 139 21.38 2.87 -15.66
C ASP A 139 22.79 2.60 -15.13
N SER A 140 22.90 1.55 -14.32
CA SER A 140 24.16 1.02 -13.80
C SER A 140 24.25 -0.45 -14.16
N LYS A 141 25.45 -0.95 -14.44
CA LYS A 141 25.70 -2.38 -14.71
C LYS A 141 26.18 -3.15 -13.48
N ASP A 142 25.98 -2.58 -12.29
CA ASP A 142 26.28 -3.23 -11.02
C ASP A 142 25.06 -3.95 -10.43
N GLU A 143 25.24 -4.57 -9.27
CA GLU A 143 24.22 -5.39 -8.61
C GLU A 143 22.96 -4.58 -8.26
N LEU A 144 23.08 -3.26 -8.03
CA LEU A 144 21.92 -2.39 -7.81
C LEU A 144 21.22 -2.04 -9.11
N GLY A 145 21.96 -1.93 -10.21
CA GLY A 145 21.42 -1.85 -11.56
C GLY A 145 20.49 -3.01 -11.89
N GLU A 146 20.98 -4.23 -11.65
CA GLU A 146 20.22 -5.46 -11.85
C GLU A 146 18.99 -5.53 -10.95
N LEU A 147 19.11 -5.11 -9.69
CA LEU A 147 17.99 -5.04 -8.75
C LEU A 147 16.93 -4.03 -9.22
N CYS A 148 17.33 -2.82 -9.63
CA CYS A 148 16.42 -1.82 -10.18
C CYS A 148 15.72 -2.32 -11.45
N SER A 149 16.43 -3.01 -12.34
CA SER A 149 15.85 -3.60 -13.56
C SER A 149 14.84 -4.71 -13.24
N SER A 150 15.13 -5.55 -12.25
CA SER A 150 14.22 -6.61 -11.79
C SER A 150 12.95 -6.01 -11.17
N PHE A 151 13.11 -4.95 -10.38
CA PHE A 151 11.98 -4.23 -9.78
C PHE A 151 11.14 -3.51 -10.84
N GLU A 152 11.76 -2.89 -11.85
CA GLU A 152 11.05 -2.27 -12.97
C GLU A 152 10.25 -3.32 -13.78
N THR A 153 10.82 -4.52 -13.97
CA THR A 153 10.11 -5.64 -14.62
C THR A 153 8.88 -6.05 -13.81
N MET A 154 8.99 -6.12 -12.48
CA MET A 154 7.86 -6.40 -11.60
C MET A 154 6.77 -5.33 -11.71
N ARG A 155 7.14 -4.05 -11.62
CA ARG A 155 6.21 -2.91 -11.77
C ARG A 155 5.51 -2.95 -13.13
N PHE A 156 6.26 -3.14 -14.21
CA PHE A 156 5.72 -3.21 -15.57
C PHE A 156 4.74 -4.37 -15.74
N THR A 157 5.11 -5.56 -15.28
CA THR A 157 4.24 -6.74 -15.33
C THR A 157 2.96 -6.52 -14.53
N LEU A 158 3.06 -5.91 -13.35
CA LEU A 158 1.91 -5.57 -12.54
C LEU A 158 0.99 -4.57 -13.26
N ALA A 159 1.55 -3.50 -13.85
CA ALA A 159 0.78 -2.52 -14.62
C ALA A 159 0.05 -3.15 -15.80
N ASN A 160 0.73 -4.03 -16.55
CA ASN A 160 0.13 -4.74 -17.67
C ASN A 160 -0.99 -5.68 -17.22
N ASN A 161 -0.79 -6.44 -16.14
CA ASN A 161 -1.80 -7.33 -15.58
C ASN A 161 -3.05 -6.55 -15.11
N PHE A 162 -2.87 -5.40 -14.46
CA PHE A 162 -3.99 -4.55 -14.09
C PHE A 162 -4.74 -4.03 -15.32
N SER A 163 -4.02 -3.59 -16.36
CA SER A 163 -4.64 -3.12 -17.61
C SER A 163 -5.43 -4.23 -18.32
N GLU A 164 -4.87 -5.43 -18.43
CA GLU A 164 -5.56 -6.59 -19.03
C GLU A 164 -6.79 -6.99 -18.22
N MET A 165 -6.69 -7.03 -16.88
CA MET A 165 -7.82 -7.33 -16.02
C MET A 165 -8.95 -6.30 -16.18
N TRP A 166 -8.60 -5.01 -16.25
CA TRP A 166 -9.56 -3.93 -16.50
C TRP A 166 -10.24 -4.08 -17.86
N ARG A 167 -9.47 -4.37 -18.93
CA ARG A 167 -10.02 -4.61 -20.27
C ARG A 167 -10.99 -5.78 -20.28
N GLN A 168 -10.64 -6.91 -19.65
CA GLN A 168 -11.51 -8.08 -19.56
C GLN A 168 -12.80 -7.78 -18.77
N MET A 169 -12.71 -6.98 -17.71
CA MET A 169 -13.87 -6.57 -16.92
C MET A 169 -14.82 -5.71 -17.76
N GLU A 170 -14.28 -4.75 -18.52
CA GLU A 170 -15.05 -3.88 -19.40
C GLU A 170 -15.69 -4.66 -20.57
N GLU A 171 -14.94 -5.57 -21.21
CA GLU A 171 -15.48 -6.46 -22.26
C GLU A 171 -16.62 -7.33 -21.74
N ARG A 172 -16.50 -7.91 -20.53
CA ARG A 172 -17.58 -8.67 -19.89
C ARG A 172 -18.81 -7.81 -19.63
N LYS A 173 -18.60 -6.57 -19.17
CA LYS A 173 -19.69 -5.61 -18.92
C LYS A 173 -20.45 -5.29 -20.21
N GLN A 174 -19.73 -5.06 -21.31
CA GLN A 174 -20.32 -4.78 -22.62
C GLN A 174 -21.07 -5.99 -23.20
N LEU A 175 -20.49 -7.19 -23.09
CA LEU A 175 -21.15 -8.44 -23.52
C LEU A 175 -22.45 -8.69 -22.78
N ASN A 176 -22.46 -8.57 -21.45
CA ASN A 176 -23.67 -8.73 -20.65
C ASN A 176 -24.77 -7.75 -21.06
N ALA A 177 -24.40 -6.52 -21.43
CA ALA A 177 -25.34 -5.52 -21.91
C ALA A 177 -25.96 -5.88 -23.27
N ALA A 178 -25.12 -6.33 -24.20
CA ALA A 178 -25.58 -6.76 -25.52
C ALA A 178 -26.53 -7.97 -25.40
N PHE A 179 -26.19 -8.96 -24.57
CA PHE A 179 -27.07 -10.11 -24.33
C PHE A 179 -28.41 -9.71 -23.72
N ALA A 180 -28.42 -8.81 -22.73
CA ALA A 180 -29.66 -8.32 -22.14
C ALA A 180 -30.55 -7.62 -23.20
N HIS A 181 -29.96 -6.80 -24.05
CA HIS A 181 -30.70 -6.14 -25.14
C HIS A 181 -31.30 -7.15 -26.11
N ASP A 182 -30.50 -8.10 -26.60
CA ASP A 182 -30.90 -9.05 -27.63
C ASP A 182 -31.90 -10.10 -27.14
N LEU A 183 -31.92 -10.39 -25.83
CA LEU A 183 -32.92 -11.26 -25.22
C LEU A 183 -34.30 -10.61 -25.05
N ARG A 184 -34.39 -9.28 -24.95
CA ARG A 184 -35.67 -8.58 -24.73
C ARG A 184 -36.66 -8.78 -25.89
N THR A 185 -36.17 -8.72 -27.13
CA THR A 185 -36.98 -8.90 -28.34
C THR A 185 -37.64 -10.29 -28.44
N PRO A 186 -36.90 -11.41 -28.38
CA PRO A 186 -37.51 -12.74 -28.43
C PRO A 186 -38.40 -13.03 -27.22
N LEU A 187 -38.10 -12.50 -26.04
CA LEU A 187 -38.99 -12.63 -24.87
C LEU A 187 -40.33 -11.92 -25.07
N THR A 188 -40.32 -10.74 -25.69
CA THR A 188 -41.54 -9.99 -26.02
C THR A 188 -42.42 -10.79 -26.99
N VAL A 189 -41.81 -11.44 -28.00
CA VAL A 189 -42.53 -12.32 -28.94
C VAL A 189 -43.10 -13.56 -28.24
N LEU A 190 -42.31 -14.23 -27.40
CA LEU A 190 -42.77 -15.39 -26.62
C LEU A 190 -43.94 -15.02 -25.71
N LYS A 191 -43.89 -13.84 -25.08
CA LYS A 191 -44.98 -13.31 -24.25
C LYS A 191 -46.27 -13.14 -25.05
N GLY A 192 -46.18 -12.55 -26.24
CA GLY A 192 -47.33 -12.39 -27.13
C GLY A 192 -47.96 -13.72 -27.53
N TYR A 193 -47.16 -14.72 -27.91
CA TYR A 193 -47.67 -16.07 -28.21
C TYR A 193 -48.28 -16.74 -26.97
N ASN A 194 -47.69 -16.53 -25.81
CA ASN A 194 -48.19 -17.07 -24.56
C ASN A 194 -49.56 -16.47 -24.17
N GLU A 195 -49.75 -15.16 -24.36
CA GLU A 195 -51.04 -14.48 -24.15
C GLU A 195 -52.15 -15.02 -25.07
N ILE A 196 -51.81 -15.32 -26.34
CA ILE A 196 -52.71 -15.98 -27.29
C ILE A 196 -53.09 -17.38 -26.79
N LEU A 197 -52.11 -18.18 -26.35
CA LEU A 197 -52.34 -19.54 -25.85
C LEU A 197 -53.16 -19.56 -24.55
N GLN A 198 -53.02 -18.55 -23.68
CA GLN A 198 -53.84 -18.43 -22.46
C GLN A 198 -55.32 -18.15 -22.76
N SER A 199 -55.63 -17.61 -23.94
CA SER A 199 -56.99 -17.37 -24.42
C SER A 199 -57.64 -18.63 -25.03
N ASN A 200 -56.90 -19.74 -25.10
CA ASN A 200 -57.42 -21.02 -25.59
C ASN A 200 -58.44 -21.63 -24.61
N HIS A 201 -59.40 -22.37 -25.16
CA HIS A 201 -60.50 -23.00 -24.40
C HIS A 201 -60.12 -24.39 -23.89
N ASP A 202 -59.09 -25.02 -24.46
CA ASP A 202 -58.55 -26.28 -23.96
C ASP A 202 -57.84 -26.08 -22.59
N PRO A 203 -58.30 -26.76 -21.53
CA PRO A 203 -57.77 -26.58 -20.17
C PRO A 203 -56.27 -26.91 -20.05
N ILE A 204 -55.78 -27.90 -20.80
CA ILE A 204 -54.38 -28.35 -20.76
C ILE A 204 -53.48 -27.30 -21.41
N THR A 205 -53.87 -26.79 -22.58
CA THR A 205 -53.18 -25.73 -23.31
C THR A 205 -53.12 -24.46 -22.48
N LYS A 206 -54.25 -24.07 -21.87
CA LYS A 206 -54.31 -22.89 -21.01
C LYS A 206 -53.43 -23.02 -19.76
N SER A 207 -53.47 -24.17 -19.08
CA SER A 207 -52.61 -24.48 -17.93
C SER A 207 -51.12 -24.41 -18.29
N THR A 208 -50.76 -24.97 -19.45
CA THR A 208 -49.38 -24.95 -19.97
C THR A 208 -48.93 -23.52 -20.27
N ALA A 209 -49.78 -22.71 -20.91
CA ALA A 209 -49.50 -21.30 -21.21
C ALA A 209 -49.44 -20.41 -19.95
N VAL A 210 -50.18 -20.72 -18.88
CA VAL A 210 -50.00 -20.04 -17.59
C VAL A 210 -48.61 -20.33 -17.02
N THR A 211 -48.15 -21.58 -17.12
CA THR A 211 -46.82 -21.99 -16.65
C THR A 211 -45.71 -21.35 -17.49
N MET A 212 -45.82 -21.39 -18.83
CA MET A 212 -44.88 -20.73 -19.73
C MET A 212 -44.79 -19.22 -19.48
N GLY A 213 -45.93 -18.56 -19.26
CA GLY A 213 -45.97 -17.14 -18.89
C GLY A 213 -45.16 -16.81 -17.63
N LYS A 214 -45.20 -17.68 -16.61
CA LYS A 214 -44.36 -17.51 -15.40
C LYS A 214 -42.87 -17.60 -15.73
N HIS A 215 -42.45 -18.50 -16.62
CA HIS A 215 -41.05 -18.61 -17.04
C HIS A 215 -40.59 -17.42 -17.90
N ILE A 216 -41.44 -16.95 -18.81
CA ILE A 216 -41.17 -15.75 -19.63
C ILE A 216 -41.00 -14.52 -18.73
N PHE A 217 -41.91 -14.32 -17.77
CA PHE A 217 -41.81 -13.22 -16.81
C PHE A 217 -40.53 -13.29 -15.95
N ARG A 218 -40.12 -14.48 -15.53
CA ARG A 218 -38.82 -14.68 -14.83
C ARG A 218 -37.64 -14.26 -15.71
N LEU A 219 -37.64 -14.62 -17.00
CA LEU A 219 -36.59 -14.22 -17.94
C LEU A 219 -36.59 -12.72 -18.21
N GLU A 220 -37.76 -12.07 -18.34
CA GLU A 220 -37.86 -10.61 -18.45
C GLU A 220 -37.20 -9.93 -17.23
N ARG A 221 -37.54 -10.36 -16.01
CA ARG A 221 -36.93 -9.81 -14.80
C ARG A 221 -35.42 -10.02 -14.75
N TYR A 222 -34.90 -11.12 -15.29
CA TYR A 222 -33.46 -11.39 -15.34
C TYR A 222 -32.74 -10.41 -16.27
N VAL A 223 -33.28 -10.25 -17.48
CA VAL A 223 -32.78 -9.32 -18.50
C VAL A 223 -32.79 -7.88 -17.97
N ASP A 224 -33.89 -7.47 -17.33
CA ASP A 224 -33.99 -6.13 -16.76
C ASP A 224 -33.02 -5.93 -15.60
N SER A 225 -32.83 -6.95 -14.75
CA SER A 225 -31.84 -6.89 -13.67
C SER A 225 -30.41 -6.76 -14.20
N MET A 226 -30.06 -7.47 -15.27
CA MET A 226 -28.76 -7.34 -15.95
C MET A 226 -28.56 -5.93 -16.53
N SER A 227 -29.54 -5.41 -17.26
CA SER A 227 -29.47 -4.07 -17.85
C SER A 227 -29.41 -2.98 -16.78
N HIS A 228 -30.12 -3.16 -15.67
CA HIS A 228 -30.12 -2.23 -14.55
C HIS A 228 -28.78 -2.22 -13.83
N LEU A 229 -28.21 -3.39 -13.55
CA LEU A 229 -26.90 -3.52 -12.88
C LEU A 229 -25.81 -2.73 -13.61
N ARG A 230 -25.73 -2.87 -14.93
CA ARG A 230 -24.75 -2.11 -15.74
C ARG A 230 -24.90 -0.59 -15.55
N ARG A 231 -26.14 -0.09 -15.62
CA ARG A 231 -26.41 1.35 -15.45
C ARG A 231 -25.96 1.85 -14.08
N LEU A 232 -26.09 1.02 -13.05
CA LEU A 232 -25.66 1.36 -11.70
C LEU A 232 -24.13 1.33 -11.56
N GLU A 233 -23.45 0.35 -12.18
CA GLU A 233 -21.98 0.28 -12.21
C GLU A 233 -21.32 1.45 -12.96
N ASP A 234 -22.04 2.10 -13.88
CA ASP A 234 -21.60 3.30 -14.59
C ASP A 234 -22.05 4.61 -13.93
N ALA A 235 -22.96 4.55 -12.95
CA ALA A 235 -23.56 5.73 -12.37
C ALA A 235 -22.57 6.46 -11.45
N GLN A 236 -22.52 7.78 -11.58
CA GLN A 236 -21.81 8.65 -10.65
C GLN A 236 -22.82 9.21 -9.64
N PRO A 237 -22.48 9.24 -8.35
CA PRO A 237 -23.41 9.71 -7.34
C PRO A 237 -23.59 11.23 -7.44
N ILE A 238 -24.82 11.69 -7.26
CA ILE A 238 -25.17 13.10 -7.29
C ILE A 238 -25.23 13.62 -5.85
N SER A 239 -24.39 14.59 -5.52
CA SER A 239 -24.36 15.21 -4.19
C SER A 239 -25.60 16.07 -3.96
N ASP A 240 -26.49 15.63 -3.07
CA ASP A 240 -27.58 16.44 -2.54
C ASP A 240 -27.39 16.68 -1.03
N LYS A 241 -27.42 17.96 -0.62
CA LYS A 241 -27.23 18.43 0.76
C LYS A 241 -28.52 18.99 1.37
N SER A 242 -29.65 18.91 0.66
CA SER A 242 -30.80 19.79 0.90
C SER A 242 -31.62 19.45 2.15
N ASN A 243 -31.88 18.17 2.48
CA ASN A 243 -32.60 17.79 3.70
C ASN A 243 -32.51 16.29 4.05
N ILE A 244 -31.44 15.88 4.72
CA ILE A 244 -31.27 14.47 5.11
C ILE A 244 -32.32 13.99 6.12
N SER A 245 -32.76 14.85 7.04
CA SER A 245 -33.72 14.49 8.09
C SER A 245 -35.10 14.16 7.51
N GLY A 246 -35.59 15.01 6.60
CA GLY A 246 -36.84 14.76 5.87
C GLY A 246 -36.77 13.51 5.00
N TYR A 247 -35.64 13.30 4.33
CA TYR A 247 -35.41 12.12 3.52
C TYR A 247 -35.39 10.82 4.35
N VAL A 248 -34.67 10.79 5.48
CA VAL A 248 -34.62 9.63 6.38
C VAL A 248 -36.01 9.30 6.94
N THR A 249 -36.82 10.32 7.21
CA THR A 249 -38.22 10.13 7.63
C THR A 249 -39.03 9.42 6.54
N ALA A 250 -38.92 9.84 5.28
CA ALA A 250 -39.66 9.24 4.17
C ALA A 250 -39.28 7.76 3.93
N ILE A 251 -37.99 7.42 3.98
CA ILE A 251 -37.55 6.01 3.82
C ILE A 251 -37.89 5.16 5.05
N ALA A 252 -37.92 5.76 6.26
CA ALA A 252 -38.35 5.09 7.48
C ALA A 252 -39.86 4.78 7.46
N ASP A 253 -40.69 5.68 6.94
CA ASP A 253 -42.12 5.48 6.77
C ASP A 253 -42.39 4.35 5.76
N SER A 254 -41.65 4.34 4.64
CA SER A 254 -41.71 3.27 3.65
C SER A 254 -41.33 1.91 4.25
N ALA A 255 -40.29 1.88 5.09
CA ALA A 255 -39.87 0.67 5.80
C ALA A 255 -40.96 0.13 6.74
N ARG A 256 -41.67 1.01 7.46
CA ARG A 256 -42.79 0.62 8.34
C ARG A 256 -43.90 -0.08 7.56
N ILE A 257 -44.31 0.49 6.43
CA ILE A 257 -45.36 -0.08 5.57
C ILE A 257 -44.96 -1.50 5.09
N LEU A 258 -43.74 -1.68 4.61
CA LEU A 258 -43.26 -2.98 4.11
C LEU A 258 -43.21 -4.06 5.22
N CYS A 259 -42.74 -3.70 6.41
CA CYS A 259 -42.69 -4.61 7.55
C CYS A 259 -44.10 -4.97 8.04
N GLU A 260 -45.02 -4.01 8.11
CA GLU A 260 -46.43 -4.25 8.51
C GLU A 260 -47.14 -5.18 7.54
N GLN A 261 -47.00 -4.96 6.22
CA GLN A 261 -47.56 -5.83 5.18
C GLN A 261 -47.03 -7.27 5.27
N SER A 262 -45.81 -7.44 5.79
CA SER A 262 -45.14 -8.73 5.93
C SER A 262 -45.32 -9.35 7.33
N GLY A 263 -46.08 -8.71 8.23
CA GLY A 263 -46.32 -9.18 9.59
C GLY A 263 -45.08 -9.18 10.50
N LYS A 264 -44.08 -8.31 10.22
CA LYS A 264 -42.84 -8.21 11.00
C LYS A 264 -42.86 -6.98 11.91
N THR A 265 -42.32 -7.10 13.13
CA THR A 265 -42.14 -5.96 14.04
C THR A 265 -40.90 -5.17 13.64
N LEU A 266 -41.06 -3.86 13.43
CA LEU A 266 -39.97 -2.94 13.06
C LEU A 266 -39.59 -2.03 14.23
N SER A 267 -38.29 -1.92 14.50
CA SER A 267 -37.72 -0.89 15.38
C SER A 267 -36.80 0.02 14.57
N ILE A 268 -36.98 1.34 14.69
CA ILE A 268 -36.16 2.33 13.98
C ILE A 268 -35.44 3.21 14.99
N GLN A 269 -34.12 3.31 14.85
CA GLN A 269 -33.28 4.26 15.57
C GLN A 269 -32.79 5.32 14.59
N ASN A 270 -33.14 6.57 14.84
CA ASN A 270 -32.74 7.70 14.02
C ASN A 270 -31.73 8.57 14.80
N ASN A 271 -30.46 8.45 14.44
CA ASN A 271 -29.35 9.22 15.03
C ASN A 271 -28.77 10.19 13.98
N ILE A 272 -29.64 10.85 13.22
CA ILE A 272 -29.23 11.84 12.22
C ILE A 272 -28.90 13.15 12.92
N SER A 273 -27.69 13.64 12.66
CA SER A 273 -27.21 14.95 13.06
C SER A 273 -27.67 16.02 12.05
N ASP A 274 -27.84 17.27 12.49
CA ASP A 274 -28.19 18.43 11.63
C ASP A 274 -27.04 18.91 10.71
N ILE A 275 -26.01 18.09 10.54
CA ILE A 275 -24.84 18.43 9.72
C ILE A 275 -25.21 18.21 8.24
N PRO A 276 -24.99 19.21 7.36
CA PRO A 276 -25.23 19.04 5.93
C PRO A 276 -24.19 18.07 5.35
N ILE A 277 -24.65 16.90 4.89
CA ILE A 277 -23.83 15.92 4.19
C ILE A 277 -24.33 15.74 2.76
N GLY A 278 -23.40 15.65 1.81
CA GLY A 278 -23.70 15.45 0.40
C GLY A 278 -23.87 13.97 0.10
N ILE A 279 -25.11 13.51 -0.09
CA ILE A 279 -25.39 12.11 -0.42
C ILE A 279 -26.34 11.99 -1.60
N ASP A 280 -26.22 10.91 -2.36
CA ASP A 280 -27.19 10.58 -3.41
C ASP A 280 -28.38 9.84 -2.79
N TYR A 281 -29.49 10.56 -2.64
CA TYR A 281 -30.72 10.00 -2.09
C TYR A 281 -31.26 8.82 -2.91
N THR A 282 -31.02 8.77 -4.22
CA THR A 282 -31.44 7.65 -5.07
C THR A 282 -30.67 6.39 -4.71
N PHE A 283 -29.35 6.51 -4.55
CA PHE A 283 -28.49 5.38 -4.18
C PHE A 283 -28.85 4.87 -2.79
N VAL A 284 -28.98 5.78 -1.83
CA VAL A 284 -29.36 5.42 -0.46
C VAL A 284 -30.73 4.74 -0.42
N SER A 285 -31.71 5.21 -1.19
CA SER A 285 -33.05 4.61 -1.27
C SER A 285 -32.98 3.18 -1.78
N GLN A 286 -32.18 2.95 -2.82
CA GLN A 286 -32.03 1.62 -3.42
C GLN A 286 -31.35 0.64 -2.46
N VAL A 287 -30.30 1.08 -1.76
CA VAL A 287 -29.65 0.27 -0.72
C VAL A 287 -30.61 -0.01 0.43
N ASN A 288 -31.33 1.01 0.91
CA ASN A 288 -32.35 0.87 1.95
C ASN A 288 -33.40 -0.19 1.59
N ASN A 289 -33.99 -0.09 0.41
CA ASN A 289 -35.02 -1.03 -0.02
C ASN A 289 -34.48 -2.45 -0.18
N ASN A 290 -33.26 -2.62 -0.71
CA ASN A 290 -32.62 -3.93 -0.82
C ASN A 290 -32.32 -4.56 0.55
N LEU A 291 -31.80 -3.78 1.49
CA LEU A 291 -31.48 -4.27 2.83
C LEU A 291 -32.74 -4.62 3.62
N ILE A 292 -33.79 -3.80 3.53
CA ILE A 292 -35.09 -4.07 4.18
C ILE A 292 -35.75 -5.30 3.56
N SER A 293 -35.78 -5.42 2.23
CA SER A 293 -36.36 -6.57 1.54
C SER A 293 -35.66 -7.86 1.95
N ASN A 294 -34.33 -7.86 2.02
CA ASN A 294 -33.56 -8.99 2.54
C ASN A 294 -33.91 -9.28 4.01
N ALA A 295 -33.94 -8.27 4.87
CA ALA A 295 -34.25 -8.45 6.29
C ALA A 295 -35.66 -9.02 6.51
N ILE A 296 -36.67 -8.52 5.80
CA ILE A 296 -38.06 -9.03 5.88
C ILE A 296 -38.13 -10.50 5.49
N ARG A 297 -37.41 -10.88 4.41
CA ARG A 297 -37.41 -12.23 3.86
C ARG A 297 -36.82 -13.26 4.82
N TYR A 298 -35.72 -12.91 5.49
CA TYR A 298 -35.00 -13.84 6.37
C TYR A 298 -35.34 -13.69 7.86
N ALA A 299 -35.94 -12.57 8.28
CA ALA A 299 -36.32 -12.36 9.67
C ALA A 299 -37.37 -13.38 10.10
N THR A 300 -37.22 -13.89 11.33
CA THR A 300 -38.29 -14.67 11.96
C THR A 300 -39.49 -13.75 12.24
N SER A 301 -39.25 -12.63 12.94
CA SER A 301 -40.31 -11.74 13.40
C SER A 301 -39.90 -10.28 13.61
N LYS A 302 -38.61 -9.97 13.74
CA LYS A 302 -38.12 -8.63 14.10
C LYS A 302 -37.08 -8.13 13.11
N VAL A 303 -37.22 -6.86 12.73
CA VAL A 303 -36.25 -6.10 11.94
C VAL A 303 -35.91 -4.83 12.72
N ASN A 304 -34.63 -4.49 12.81
CA ASN A 304 -34.18 -3.22 13.36
C ASN A 304 -33.41 -2.43 12.31
N ILE A 305 -33.69 -1.14 12.20
CA ILE A 305 -33.00 -0.22 11.30
C ILE A 305 -32.38 0.91 12.11
N THR A 306 -31.12 1.22 11.85
CA THR A 306 -30.42 2.34 12.45
C THR A 306 -29.90 3.25 11.34
N TYR A 307 -30.31 4.51 11.38
CA TYR A 307 -29.79 5.57 10.53
C TYR A 307 -28.87 6.45 11.36
N THR A 308 -27.69 6.81 10.86
CA THR A 308 -26.74 7.68 11.58
C THR A 308 -26.00 8.56 10.59
N SER A 309 -25.87 9.86 10.89
CA SER A 309 -25.05 10.78 10.12
C SER A 309 -23.99 11.43 11.00
N ASN A 310 -22.77 11.53 10.47
CA ASN A 310 -21.64 12.20 11.10
C ASN A 310 -20.86 13.01 10.04
N ASN A 311 -19.74 13.63 10.43
CA ASN A 311 -18.88 14.38 9.49
C ASN A 311 -18.28 13.52 8.37
N ASP A 312 -18.13 12.21 8.57
CA ASP A 312 -17.55 11.31 7.57
C ASP A 312 -18.58 10.89 6.51
N GLY A 313 -19.86 10.85 6.86
CA GLY A 313 -20.95 10.52 5.95
C GLY A 313 -22.19 9.91 6.61
N PHE A 314 -22.87 9.05 5.87
CA PHE A 314 -24.13 8.41 6.25
C PHE A 314 -23.98 6.91 6.46
N TYR A 315 -24.48 6.41 7.58
CA TYR A 315 -24.56 5.00 7.91
C TYR A 315 -26.01 4.53 7.93
N LEU A 316 -26.26 3.45 7.22
CA LEU A 316 -27.51 2.70 7.23
C LEU A 316 -27.21 1.28 7.71
N SER A 317 -27.75 0.89 8.85
CA SER A 317 -27.67 -0.47 9.33
C SER A 317 -29.04 -1.11 9.40
N VAL A 318 -29.16 -2.32 8.85
CA VAL A 318 -30.35 -3.16 8.97
C VAL A 318 -29.95 -4.48 9.63
N SER A 319 -30.70 -4.91 10.64
CA SER A 319 -30.50 -6.20 11.30
C SER A 319 -31.81 -6.96 11.44
N ASP A 320 -31.75 -8.28 11.38
CA ASP A 320 -32.88 -9.19 11.53
C ASP A 320 -32.63 -10.21 12.64
N ASN A 321 -33.68 -10.95 13.03
CA ASN A 321 -33.59 -12.09 13.95
C ASN A 321 -33.76 -13.45 13.25
N GLY A 322 -33.24 -13.57 12.02
CA GLY A 322 -33.27 -14.80 11.22
C GLY A 322 -32.15 -15.78 11.56
N CYS A 323 -31.85 -16.66 10.60
CA CYS A 323 -30.77 -17.66 10.70
C CYS A 323 -29.35 -17.07 10.53
N GLY A 324 -29.24 -15.82 10.06
CA GLY A 324 -27.97 -15.18 9.73
C GLY A 324 -27.25 -15.85 8.55
N PHE A 325 -25.98 -15.50 8.35
CA PHE A 325 -25.15 -16.04 7.27
C PHE A 325 -24.24 -17.18 7.77
N SER A 326 -24.16 -18.30 7.07
CA SER A 326 -23.10 -19.29 7.32
C SER A 326 -21.70 -18.72 7.01
N LYS A 327 -20.65 -19.29 7.62
CA LYS A 327 -19.26 -18.82 7.42
C LYS A 327 -18.81 -18.78 5.96
N ASN A 328 -19.30 -19.72 5.13
CA ASN A 328 -18.94 -19.79 3.71
C ASN A 328 -19.69 -18.75 2.87
N ILE A 329 -20.86 -18.29 3.35
CA ILE A 329 -21.68 -17.28 2.69
C ILE A 329 -21.17 -15.89 3.00
N LEU A 330 -20.70 -15.65 4.22
CA LEU A 330 -20.28 -14.32 4.64
C LEU A 330 -19.18 -13.75 3.73
N SER A 331 -18.34 -14.61 3.14
CA SER A 331 -17.33 -14.24 2.14
C SER A 331 -17.85 -14.08 0.71
N LYS A 332 -19.05 -14.60 0.39
CA LYS A 332 -19.63 -14.63 -0.96
C LYS A 332 -20.95 -13.87 -1.10
N ALA A 333 -21.52 -13.36 -0.01
CA ALA A 333 -22.85 -12.75 0.04
C ALA A 333 -22.98 -11.51 -0.84
N THR A 334 -21.86 -10.84 -1.14
CA THR A 334 -21.80 -9.69 -2.06
C THR A 334 -21.44 -10.06 -3.49
N ASN A 335 -21.25 -11.35 -3.81
CA ASN A 335 -20.96 -11.76 -5.17
C ASN A 335 -22.23 -11.68 -6.03
N PRO A 336 -22.11 -11.22 -7.29
CA PRO A 336 -23.26 -11.17 -8.19
C PRO A 336 -23.82 -12.58 -8.43
N TYR A 337 -25.14 -12.67 -8.51
CA TYR A 337 -25.88 -13.92 -8.76
C TYR A 337 -25.81 -14.98 -7.65
N PHE A 338 -25.32 -14.62 -6.46
CA PHE A 338 -25.26 -15.54 -5.33
C PHE A 338 -26.61 -15.60 -4.59
N THR A 339 -27.20 -16.79 -4.46
CA THR A 339 -28.39 -17.05 -3.64
C THR A 339 -28.37 -18.48 -3.10
N GLU A 340 -28.97 -18.70 -1.93
CA GLU A 340 -29.17 -20.04 -1.34
C GLU A 340 -30.47 -20.71 -1.74
N GLU A 341 -31.42 -19.94 -2.29
CA GLU A 341 -32.75 -20.45 -2.62
C GLU A 341 -32.74 -21.18 -3.96
N GLU A 342 -33.27 -22.41 -3.97
CA GLU A 342 -33.52 -23.19 -5.19
C GLU A 342 -34.55 -22.51 -6.12
N ASN A 343 -35.41 -21.65 -5.56
CA ASN A 343 -36.39 -20.87 -6.31
C ASN A 343 -35.86 -19.46 -6.65
N HIS A 344 -35.20 -19.35 -7.81
CA HIS A 344 -34.71 -18.08 -8.38
C HIS A 344 -35.81 -17.09 -8.85
N SER A 345 -37.05 -17.22 -8.37
CA SER A 345 -38.21 -16.59 -9.01
C SER A 345 -38.37 -15.10 -8.76
N GLU A 346 -37.79 -14.57 -7.67
CA GLU A 346 -38.02 -13.18 -7.26
C GLU A 346 -36.75 -12.34 -7.07
N HIS A 347 -35.61 -12.97 -6.73
CA HIS A 347 -34.37 -12.27 -6.44
C HIS A 347 -33.16 -13.02 -7.02
N PHE A 348 -32.52 -12.45 -8.03
CA PHE A 348 -31.37 -13.05 -8.74
C PHE A 348 -30.04 -12.94 -7.98
N GLY A 349 -30.05 -12.81 -6.65
CA GLY A 349 -28.80 -12.68 -5.89
C GLY A 349 -27.99 -11.40 -6.17
N LEU A 350 -28.63 -10.36 -6.70
CA LEU A 350 -27.97 -9.09 -7.05
C LEU A 350 -28.10 -8.01 -5.97
N GLY A 351 -29.02 -8.16 -5.02
CA GLY A 351 -29.36 -7.09 -4.06
C GLY A 351 -28.16 -6.59 -3.25
N LEU A 352 -27.44 -7.48 -2.58
CA LEU A 352 -26.26 -7.12 -1.78
C LEU A 352 -25.07 -6.67 -2.64
N TYR A 353 -24.93 -7.20 -3.85
CA TYR A 353 -23.92 -6.75 -4.81
C TYR A 353 -24.18 -5.29 -5.24
N ILE A 354 -25.43 -4.96 -5.58
CA ILE A 354 -25.85 -3.58 -5.88
C ILE A 354 -25.57 -2.68 -4.68
N CYS A 355 -25.93 -3.10 -3.47
CA CYS A 355 -25.62 -2.31 -2.26
C CYS A 355 -24.14 -2.01 -2.12
N LYS A 356 -23.27 -3.00 -2.40
CA LYS A 356 -21.82 -2.83 -2.35
C LYS A 356 -21.34 -1.81 -3.38
N ILE A 357 -21.73 -1.95 -4.65
CA ILE A 357 -21.36 -1.03 -5.73
C ILE A 357 -21.78 0.41 -5.41
N LEU A 358 -23.03 0.61 -4.97
CA LEU A 358 -23.54 1.95 -4.66
C LEU A 358 -22.82 2.61 -3.48
N CYS A 359 -22.40 1.84 -2.48
CA CYS A 359 -21.56 2.35 -1.39
C CYS A 359 -20.16 2.72 -1.90
N GLU A 360 -19.56 1.86 -2.74
CA GLU A 360 -18.22 2.08 -3.32
C GLU A 360 -18.17 3.30 -4.25
N HIS A 361 -19.23 3.57 -5.04
CA HIS A 361 -19.34 4.81 -5.82
C HIS A 361 -19.36 6.06 -4.95
N HIS A 362 -19.92 5.96 -3.74
CA HIS A 362 -19.84 7.00 -2.71
C HIS A 362 -18.49 7.03 -1.97
N GLY A 363 -17.51 6.20 -2.32
CA GLY A 363 -16.24 6.07 -1.59
C GLY A 363 -16.41 5.45 -0.18
N GLY A 364 -17.53 4.78 0.07
CA GLY A 364 -17.84 4.06 1.31
C GLY A 364 -17.72 2.55 1.15
N TYR A 365 -18.45 1.79 1.97
CA TYR A 365 -18.36 0.32 1.98
C TYR A 365 -19.65 -0.35 2.49
N LEU A 366 -19.80 -1.64 2.18
CA LEU A 366 -20.84 -2.50 2.75
C LEU A 366 -20.22 -3.56 3.66
N LYS A 367 -20.65 -3.61 4.92
CA LYS A 367 -20.20 -4.57 5.93
C LYS A 367 -21.33 -5.55 6.25
N ILE A 368 -21.01 -6.84 6.25
CA ILE A 368 -21.96 -7.92 6.56
C ILE A 368 -21.44 -8.68 7.77
N GLU A 369 -22.28 -8.83 8.78
CA GLU A 369 -21.94 -9.49 10.03
C GLU A 369 -23.13 -10.32 10.52
N ASN A 370 -22.87 -11.30 11.37
CA ASN A 370 -23.94 -11.95 12.14
C ASN A 370 -24.01 -11.32 13.53
N CYS A 371 -25.24 -11.16 14.01
CA CYS A 371 -25.51 -10.82 15.41
C CYS A 371 -25.60 -12.10 16.26
N SER A 372 -25.80 -11.95 17.57
CA SER A 372 -26.12 -13.07 18.46
C SER A 372 -27.38 -13.82 18.01
N ILE A 373 -28.30 -13.13 17.33
CA ILE A 373 -29.50 -13.68 16.69
C ILE A 373 -29.65 -12.96 15.35
N GLY A 374 -29.52 -13.69 14.23
CA GLY A 374 -29.71 -13.18 12.87
C GLY A 374 -28.50 -12.46 12.25
N ALA A 375 -28.77 -11.68 11.20
CA ALA A 375 -27.77 -10.95 10.43
C ALA A 375 -27.84 -9.43 10.68
N LYS A 376 -26.73 -8.75 10.40
CA LYS A 376 -26.62 -7.30 10.34
C LYS A 376 -25.82 -6.87 9.13
N VAL A 377 -26.40 -5.98 8.35
CA VAL A 377 -25.74 -5.37 7.19
C VAL A 377 -25.66 -3.87 7.42
N THR A 378 -24.47 -3.32 7.29
CA THR A 378 -24.20 -1.88 7.46
C THR A 378 -23.61 -1.31 6.18
N ALA A 379 -24.33 -0.38 5.57
CA ALA A 379 -23.90 0.42 4.44
C ALA A 379 -23.37 1.76 4.94
N PHE A 380 -22.17 2.13 4.47
CA PHE A 380 -21.58 3.45 4.70
C PHE A 380 -21.45 4.18 3.36
N PHE A 381 -21.89 5.43 3.33
CA PHE A 381 -21.77 6.35 2.22
C PHE A 381 -20.95 7.55 2.68
N LYS A 382 -19.77 7.77 2.09
CA LYS A 382 -18.96 8.94 2.42
C LYS A 382 -19.66 10.20 1.86
N SER A 383 -19.60 11.30 2.62
CA SER A 383 -20.11 12.58 2.14
C SER A 383 -19.35 13.02 0.89
N LEU A 384 -20.10 13.46 -0.11
CA LEU A 384 -19.58 14.14 -1.29
C LEU A 384 -19.39 15.62 -0.95
N ASP A 385 -18.24 16.15 -1.32
CA ASP A 385 -17.88 17.56 -1.10
C ASP A 385 -18.56 18.50 -2.10
#